data_AF-A0A941VKC9-F1
#
_entry.id   AF-A0A941VKC9-F1
#
_cell.length_a   1.000
_cell.length_b   1.000
_cell.length_c   1.000
_cell.angle_alpha   90.00
_cell.angle_beta   90.00
_cell.angle_gamma   90.00
#
_symmetry.space_group_name_H-M   'P 1'
#
loop_
_entity.id
_entity.type
_entity.pdbx_description
1 polymer ?
#
loop_
_entity_poly.entity_id
_entity_poly.type
_entity_poly.pdbx_seq_one_letter_code
_entity_poly.pdbx_strand_id
1 'polypeptide(L)'
;DTGCITTMDKNQWIGKAHEKNYSVPIMADIQFAALACGADPFKIAQLQWHASPCEEVVEKMGISWDESKRNFEAYLKEVEAGRIEYLYNPELAISR
;
A
#
# COMPACT_ATOMS: atom_id res chain seq x y z
N ASP A 1 -5.48 7.85 11.96
CA ASP A 1 -6.75 8.34 11.40
C ASP A 1 -7.32 7.32 10.41
N THR A 2 -7.75 6.15 10.91
CA THR A 2 -8.17 5.03 10.03
C THR A 2 -9.60 5.22 9.50
N GLY A 3 -10.44 5.95 10.23
CA GLY A 3 -11.84 6.17 9.88
C GLY A 3 -12.00 6.99 8.60
N CYS A 4 -11.36 8.16 8.52
CA CYS A 4 -11.48 9.06 7.37
C CYS A 4 -11.01 8.38 6.07
N ILE A 5 -9.84 7.72 6.13
CA ILE A 5 -9.26 6.98 5.01
C ILE A 5 -10.18 5.86 4.55
N THR A 6 -10.67 5.03 5.48
CA THR A 6 -11.56 3.91 5.13
C THR A 6 -12.86 4.41 4.50
N THR A 7 -13.48 5.45 5.07
CA THR A 7 -14.71 6.02 4.53
C THR A 7 -14.48 6.57 3.13
N MET A 8 -13.43 7.37 2.90
CA MET A 8 -13.20 8.00 1.60
C MET A 8 -12.74 6.99 0.54
N ASP A 9 -11.93 6.00 0.89
CA ASP A 9 -11.52 4.91 0.00
C ASP A 9 -12.71 4.04 -0.43
N LYS A 10 -13.47 3.51 0.54
CA LYS A 10 -14.55 2.56 0.25
C LYS A 10 -15.78 3.22 -0.36
N ASN A 11 -16.03 4.50 -0.10
CA ASN A 11 -17.17 5.20 -0.70
C ASN A 11 -17.01 5.40 -2.23
N GLN A 12 -15.81 5.25 -2.80
CA GLN A 12 -15.66 5.33 -4.27
C GLN A 12 -16.46 4.23 -4.99
N TRP A 13 -16.66 3.08 -4.35
CA TRP A 13 -17.56 2.03 -4.85
C TRP A 13 -19.02 2.48 -4.94
N ILE A 14 -19.48 3.31 -4.00
CA ILE A 14 -20.85 3.84 -4.01
C ILE A 14 -21.02 4.78 -5.22
N GLY A 15 -20.03 5.62 -5.49
CA GLY A 15 -20.00 6.44 -6.70
C GLY A 15 -20.13 5.58 -7.96
N LYS A 16 -19.29 4.55 -8.07
CA LYS A 16 -19.31 3.61 -9.21
C LYS A 16 -20.66 2.92 -9.39
N ALA A 17 -21.30 2.50 -8.30
CA ALA A 17 -22.63 1.87 -8.33
C ALA A 17 -23.74 2.82 -8.82
N HIS A 18 -23.52 4.13 -8.72
CA HIS A 18 -24.44 5.17 -9.18
C HIS A 18 -23.96 5.82 -10.50
N GLU A 19 -23.11 5.12 -11.27
CA GLU A 19 -22.54 5.60 -12.54
C GLU A 19 -21.72 6.91 -12.41
N LYS A 20 -21.25 7.22 -11.20
CA LYS A 20 -20.42 8.39 -10.89
C LYS A 20 -19.01 7.94 -10.55
N ASN A 21 -18.13 7.90 -11.55
CA ASN A 21 -16.76 7.45 -11.37
C ASN A 21 -15.89 8.57 -10.77
N TYR A 22 -15.80 8.61 -9.45
CA TYR A 22 -14.83 9.44 -8.73
C TYR A 22 -13.57 8.60 -8.54
N SER A 23 -12.54 8.88 -9.33
CA SER A 23 -11.26 8.17 -9.32
C SER A 23 -10.22 9.04 -8.62
N VAL A 24 -10.13 8.94 -7.30
CA VAL A 24 -9.24 9.78 -6.48
C VAL A 24 -8.29 8.91 -5.65
N PRO A 25 -6.97 9.14 -5.67
CA PRO A 25 -6.05 8.40 -4.81
C PRO A 25 -6.26 8.74 -3.34
N ILE A 26 -6.51 7.72 -2.52
CA ILE A 26 -6.70 7.87 -1.07
C ILE A 26 -5.60 7.06 -0.37
N MET A 27 -4.91 7.68 0.58
CA MET A 27 -3.96 7.01 1.47
C MET A 27 -3.80 7.80 2.75
N ALA A 28 -3.37 7.14 3.83
CA ALA A 28 -2.99 7.84 5.06
C ALA A 28 -1.74 8.70 4.85
N ASP A 29 -1.62 9.77 5.64
CA ASP A 29 -0.43 10.62 5.72
C ASP A 29 0.85 9.83 5.96
N ILE A 30 0.79 8.83 6.86
CA ILE A 30 1.93 7.96 7.17
C ILE A 30 2.31 7.05 5.99
N GLN A 31 1.34 6.61 5.17
CA GLN A 31 1.63 5.82 3.96
C GLN A 31 2.33 6.72 2.94
N PHE A 32 1.85 7.94 2.74
CA PHE A 32 2.49 8.91 1.87
C PHE A 32 3.92 9.23 2.32
N ALA A 33 4.13 9.49 3.61
CA ALA A 33 5.45 9.74 4.18
C ALA A 33 6.40 8.53 4.02
N ALA A 34 5.91 7.31 4.23
CA ALA A 34 6.70 6.10 4.04
C ALA A 34 7.15 5.96 2.57
N LEU A 35 6.25 6.17 1.62
CA LEU A 35 6.57 6.14 0.18
C LEU A 35 7.60 7.21 -0.18
N ALA A 36 7.45 8.43 0.35
CA ALA A 36 8.41 9.52 0.13
C ALA A 36 9.81 9.18 0.69
N CYS A 37 9.89 8.32 1.70
CA CYS A 37 11.13 7.78 2.25
C CYS A 37 11.64 6.51 1.53
N GLY A 38 11.02 6.11 0.41
CA GLY A 38 11.43 4.95 -0.40
C GLY A 38 10.86 3.61 0.07
N ALA A 39 9.80 3.61 0.88
CA ALA A 39 9.13 2.37 1.25
C ALA A 39 8.46 1.70 0.04
N ASP A 40 8.46 0.36 0.01
CA ASP A 40 7.80 -0.39 -1.05
C ASP A 40 6.26 -0.26 -0.97
N PRO A 41 5.57 0.04 -2.09
CA PRO A 41 4.13 0.32 -2.10
C PRO A 41 3.26 -0.91 -1.76
N PHE A 42 3.74 -2.13 -1.96
CA PHE A 42 2.96 -3.35 -1.73
C PHE A 42 3.32 -4.06 -0.43
N LYS A 43 4.62 -4.19 -0.16
CA LYS A 43 5.16 -4.89 0.99
C LYS A 43 5.04 -4.07 2.28
N ILE A 44 5.25 -2.75 2.20
CA ILE A 44 5.23 -1.86 3.37
C ILE A 44 3.95 -1.02 3.42
N ALA A 45 3.66 -0.24 2.38
CA ALA A 45 2.49 0.66 2.38
C ALA A 45 1.15 -0.06 2.13
N GLN A 46 1.22 -1.27 1.56
CA GLN A 46 0.10 -2.17 1.28
C GLN A 46 -1.04 -1.53 0.46
N LEU A 47 -0.68 -0.76 -0.58
CA LEU A 47 -1.63 0.00 -1.39
C LEU A 47 -2.62 -0.88 -2.18
N GLN A 48 -2.31 -2.17 -2.40
CA GLN A 48 -3.19 -3.13 -3.08
C GLN A 48 -4.53 -3.39 -2.38
N TRP A 49 -4.68 -3.00 -1.11
CA TRP A 49 -5.93 -3.14 -0.36
C TRP A 49 -6.89 -1.95 -0.52
N HIS A 50 -6.42 -0.86 -1.14
CA HIS A 50 -7.26 0.30 -1.42
C HIS A 50 -8.21 -0.01 -2.56
N ALA A 51 -9.42 0.54 -2.47
CA ALA A 51 -10.36 0.56 -3.60
C ALA A 51 -10.03 1.70 -4.58
N SER A 52 -9.34 2.72 -4.07
CA SER A 52 -8.86 3.89 -4.79
C SER A 52 -7.64 3.57 -5.65
N PRO A 53 -7.54 4.13 -6.86
CA PRO A 53 -6.35 3.99 -7.69
C PRO A 53 -5.23 4.87 -7.15
N CYS A 54 -4.10 4.28 -6.80
CA CYS A 54 -2.92 4.94 -6.24
C CYS A 54 -1.70 4.89 -7.16
N GLU A 55 -1.80 4.16 -8.27
CA GLU A 55 -0.71 3.85 -9.21
C GLU A 55 -0.03 5.11 -9.72
N GLU A 56 -0.81 6.04 -10.27
CA GLU A 56 -0.29 7.27 -10.87
C GLU A 56 0.43 8.17 -9.86
N VAL A 57 -0.02 8.19 -8.60
CA VAL A 57 0.66 8.95 -7.53
C VAL A 57 2.00 8.32 -7.20
N VAL A 58 2.05 7.00 -7.07
CA VAL A 58 3.28 6.25 -6.77
C VAL A 58 4.29 6.42 -7.90
N GLU A 59 3.85 6.35 -9.16
CA GLU A 59 4.72 6.58 -10.32
C GLU A 59 5.26 8.02 -10.36
N LYS A 60 4.44 9.03 -10.02
CA LYS A 60 4.90 10.42 -9.90
C LYS A 60 5.90 10.64 -8.77
N MET A 61 5.90 9.78 -7.75
CA MET A 61 6.92 9.77 -6.70
C MET A 61 8.22 9.09 -7.15
N GLY A 62 8.30 8.58 -8.38
CA GLY A 62 9.49 7.93 -8.94
C GLY A 62 9.60 6.45 -8.60
N ILE A 63 8.52 5.83 -8.10
CA ILE A 63 8.47 4.40 -7.74
C ILE A 63 7.72 3.66 -8.85
N SER A 64 8.33 2.67 -9.48
CA SER A 64 7.65 1.88 -10.52
C SER A 64 6.63 0.93 -9.89
N TRP A 65 5.35 1.17 -10.17
CA TRP A 65 4.25 0.34 -9.66
C TRP A 65 4.37 -1.11 -10.13
N ASP A 66 4.56 -1.33 -11.43
CA ASP A 66 4.63 -2.67 -12.02
C ASP A 66 5.85 -3.47 -11.55
N GLU A 67 6.99 -2.80 -11.37
CA GLU A 67 8.19 -3.45 -10.82
C GLU A 67 7.99 -3.82 -9.35
N SER A 68 7.49 -2.91 -8.53
CA SER A 68 7.19 -3.21 -7.12
C SER A 68 6.15 -4.33 -6.98
N LYS A 69 5.14 -4.37 -7.85
CA LYS A 69 4.15 -5.45 -7.87
C LYS A 69 4.79 -6.80 -8.19
N ARG A 70 5.61 -6.85 -9.24
CA ARG A 70 6.34 -8.08 -9.63
C ARG A 70 7.25 -8.57 -8.50
N ASN A 71 7.96 -7.65 -7.86
CA ASN A 71 8.84 -7.95 -6.73
C ASN A 71 8.04 -8.47 -5.53
N PHE A 72 6.87 -7.89 -5.26
CA PHE A 72 5.97 -8.36 -4.22
C PHE A 72 5.40 -9.76 -4.51
N GLU A 73 4.96 -10.03 -5.73
CA GLU A 73 4.48 -11.36 -6.14
C GLU A 73 5.59 -12.42 -6.05
N ALA A 74 6.83 -12.06 -6.37
CA ALA A 74 7.98 -12.93 -6.15
C ALA A 74 8.22 -13.19 -4.65
N TYR A 75 8.13 -12.15 -3.81
CA TYR A 75 8.21 -12.28 -2.35
C TYR A 75 7.12 -13.20 -1.78
N LEU A 76 5.88 -13.14 -2.29
CA LEU A 76 4.80 -14.03 -1.83
C LEU A 76 5.12 -15.51 -2.08
N LYS A 77 5.84 -15.86 -3.15
CA LYS A 77 6.30 -17.23 -3.39
C LYS A 77 7.33 -17.71 -2.37
N GLU A 78 8.18 -16.80 -1.90
CA GLU A 78 9.14 -17.09 -0.84
C GLU A 78 8.42 -17.32 0.50
N VAL A 79 7.41 -16.50 0.81
CA VAL A 79 6.54 -16.67 1.98
C VAL A 79 5.79 -18.00 1.93
N GLU A 80 5.19 -18.35 0.79
CA GLU A 80 4.50 -19.62 0.57
C GLU A 80 5.46 -20.82 0.82
N ALA A 81 6.71 -20.69 0.41
CA ALA A 81 7.75 -21.69 0.64
C ALA A 81 8.36 -21.66 2.05
N GLY A 82 7.80 -20.87 2.98
CA GLY A 82 8.22 -20.76 4.38
C GLY A 82 9.43 -19.85 4.64
N ARG A 83 9.93 -19.14 3.62
CA ARG A 83 11.06 -18.20 3.73
C ARG A 83 10.55 -16.78 4.01
N ILE A 84 10.00 -16.61 5.20
CA ILE A 84 9.38 -15.36 5.63
C ILE A 84 10.45 -14.39 6.12
N GLU A 85 10.46 -13.19 5.56
CA GLU A 85 11.18 -12.05 6.14
C GLU A 85 10.27 -11.34 7.15
N TYR A 86 10.67 -11.33 8.42
CA TYR A 86 9.94 -10.59 9.45
C TYR A 86 10.36 -9.12 9.46
N LEU A 87 9.42 -8.23 9.15
CA LEU A 87 9.63 -6.77 9.15
C LEU A 87 9.82 -6.19 10.56
N TYR A 88 9.49 -6.96 11.60
CA TYR A 88 9.64 -6.59 12.99
C TYR A 88 10.40 -7.68 13.74
N ASN A 89 11.52 -7.31 14.36
CA ASN A 89 12.23 -8.18 15.29
C ASN A 89 11.97 -7.67 16.73
N PRO A 90 11.16 -8.39 17.54
CA PRO A 90 10.81 -7.97 18.89
C PRO A 90 12.00 -7.93 19.85
N GLU A 91 13.06 -8.71 19.62
CA GLU A 91 14.23 -8.75 20.50
C GLU A 91 14.97 -7.40 20.52
N LEU A 92 15.00 -6.71 19.38
CA LEU A 92 15.61 -5.37 19.25
C LEU A 92 14.88 -4.29 20.08
N ALA A 93 13.61 -4.52 20.44
CA ALA A 93 12.86 -3.59 21.29
C ALA A 93 13.23 -3.69 22.77
N ILE A 94 13.76 -4.85 23.19
CA ILE A 94 14.11 -5.17 24.58
C ILE A 94 15.60 -4.92 24.85
N SER A 95 16.46 -5.07 23.84
CA SER A 95 17.92 -5.04 23.98
C SER A 95 18.56 -3.63 23.99
N ARG A 96 17.88 -2.61 24.53
CA ARG A 96 18.42 -1.24 24.65
C ARG A 96 19.02 -0.94 26.02
#